data_AF-A0A7C3D519-F1
#
_entry.id   AF-A0A7C3D519-F1
#
_cell.length_a   1.000
_cell.length_b   1.000
_cell.length_c   1.000
_cell.angle_alpha   90.00
_cell.angle_beta   90.00
_cell.angle_gamma   90.00
#
_symmetry.space_group_name_H-M   'P 1'
#
loop_
_entity.id
_entity.type
_entity.pdbx_description
1 polymer ?
#
loop_
_entity_poly.entity_id
_entity_poly.type
_entity_poly.pdbx_seq_one_letter_code
_entity_poly.pdbx_strand_id
1 'polypeptide(L)'
;MEKPPAQVASLLSARWMVRMIRIATRVFLFLAVALLIACGNTPQAVPSDTTSPLPTPPAASTEPTPSVVSSNLPQEMLVPFRLEKPLRAGDTHVRGSGPPGVPIVITNITLMGEPLVYGKIGADGRFDLELPDPLQENYRIGIALGDLAGTPWTKEDFRNPLFYGDEAQTVPKVGFFYDSSLVIP
;
A
#
# COMPACT_ATOMS: atom_id res chain seq x y z
N MET A 1 61.19 19.85 -17.56
CA MET A 1 59.94 20.24 -16.87
C MET A 1 59.28 18.95 -16.40
N GLU A 2 59.60 18.52 -15.18
CA GLU A 2 59.05 17.29 -14.58
C GLU A 2 57.63 17.53 -14.03
N LYS A 3 56.76 16.55 -14.23
CA LYS A 3 55.37 16.51 -13.74
C LYS A 3 55.33 15.80 -12.38
N PRO A 4 54.82 16.42 -11.29
CA PRO A 4 54.78 15.78 -9.99
C PRO A 4 53.58 14.80 -9.82
N PRO A 5 53.70 13.78 -8.95
CA PRO A 5 52.83 12.59 -8.93
C PRO A 5 51.54 12.74 -8.10
N ALA A 6 50.40 12.42 -8.71
CA ALA A 6 49.06 12.40 -8.12
C ALA A 6 48.75 11.14 -7.28
N GLN A 7 49.75 10.56 -6.59
CA GLN A 7 49.63 9.25 -5.93
C GLN A 7 49.64 9.31 -4.39
N VAL A 8 49.63 10.49 -3.77
CA VAL A 8 49.73 10.63 -2.29
C VAL A 8 48.37 10.92 -1.61
N ALA A 9 47.31 11.21 -2.37
CA ALA A 9 46.03 11.65 -1.79
C ALA A 9 45.10 10.52 -1.31
N SER A 10 45.32 9.26 -1.73
CA SER A 10 44.32 8.19 -1.54
C SER A 10 44.43 7.39 -0.22
N LEU A 11 45.48 7.61 0.60
CA LEU A 11 45.70 6.83 1.83
C LEU A 11 45.32 7.57 3.13
N LEU A 12 44.98 8.87 3.04
CA LEU A 12 44.61 9.68 4.20
C LEU A 12 43.13 9.59 4.58
N SER A 13 42.25 9.15 3.67
CA SER A 13 40.80 9.02 3.92
C SER A 13 40.41 7.72 4.65
N ALA A 14 41.17 6.63 4.49
CA ALA A 14 40.82 5.33 5.07
C ALA A 14 41.06 5.24 6.60
N ARG A 15 42.02 6.02 7.13
CA ARG A 15 42.38 5.97 8.57
C ARG A 15 41.45 6.82 9.46
N TRP A 16 40.74 7.78 8.89
CA TRP A 16 39.72 8.58 9.58
C TRP A 16 38.38 7.85 9.69
N MET A 17 38.01 7.06 8.67
CA MET A 17 36.71 6.40 8.60
C MET A 17 36.55 5.28 9.64
N VAL A 18 37.61 4.48 9.88
CA VAL A 18 37.62 3.42 10.91
C VAL A 18 37.56 4.01 12.34
N ARG A 19 38.10 5.22 12.53
CA ARG A 19 38.10 5.92 13.83
C ARG A 19 36.73 6.53 14.15
N MET A 20 36.00 7.03 13.15
CA MET A 20 34.61 7.51 13.32
C MET A 20 33.62 6.37 13.57
N ILE A 21 33.77 5.24 12.88
CA ILE A 21 32.92 4.05 13.08
C ILE A 21 33.03 3.54 14.53
N ARG A 22 34.25 3.47 15.10
CA ARG A 22 34.45 3.02 16.50
C ARG A 22 33.91 3.98 17.57
N ILE A 23 33.81 5.27 17.26
CA ILE A 23 33.26 6.28 18.19
C ILE A 23 31.72 6.26 18.13
N ALA A 24 31.14 6.16 16.93
CA ALA A 24 29.69 6.06 16.73
C ALA A 24 29.09 4.79 17.38
N THR A 25 29.77 3.64 17.29
CA THR A 25 29.31 2.40 17.93
C THR A 25 29.31 2.47 19.46
N ARG A 26 30.27 3.18 20.07
CA ARG A 26 30.34 3.35 21.54
C ARG A 26 29.28 4.33 22.06
N VAL A 27 28.94 5.36 21.31
CA VAL A 27 27.85 6.31 21.64
C VAL A 27 26.50 5.63 21.51
N PHE A 28 26.27 4.84 20.46
CA PHE A 28 25.02 4.12 20.25
C PHE A 28 24.78 3.04 21.32
N LEU A 29 25.83 2.33 21.76
CA LEU A 29 25.74 1.34 22.84
C LEU A 29 25.42 2.01 24.19
N PHE A 30 26.00 3.17 24.50
CA PHE A 30 25.70 3.92 25.72
C PHE A 30 24.27 4.49 25.73
N LEU A 31 23.75 4.93 24.57
CA LEU A 31 22.36 5.40 24.42
C LEU A 31 21.35 4.26 24.60
N ALA A 32 21.67 3.05 24.12
CA ALA A 32 20.80 1.88 24.25
C ALA A 32 20.70 1.37 25.70
N VAL A 33 21.78 1.48 26.49
CA VAL A 33 21.77 1.08 27.92
C VAL A 33 21.05 2.10 28.80
N ALA A 34 21.02 3.39 28.43
CA ALA A 34 20.36 4.44 29.19
C ALA A 34 18.82 4.45 29.07
N LEU A 35 18.23 3.81 28.04
CA LEU A 35 16.77 3.77 27.85
C LEU A 35 16.05 2.63 28.61
N LEU A 36 16.76 1.71 29.26
CA LEU A 36 16.18 0.58 29.99
C LEU A 36 15.78 0.91 31.45
N ILE A 37 15.86 2.18 31.87
CA ILE A 37 15.48 2.63 33.21
C ILE A 37 14.34 3.68 33.13
N ALA A 38 13.29 3.37 32.36
CA ALA A 38 12.00 4.05 32.49
C ALA A 38 11.06 3.14 33.29
N CYS A 39 10.59 3.71 34.40
CA CYS A 39 9.97 3.05 35.55
C CYS A 39 8.69 2.26 35.28
N GLY A 40 8.43 1.34 36.23
CA GLY A 40 7.33 0.38 36.21
C GLY A 40 5.95 0.99 36.43
N ASN A 41 4.98 0.38 35.74
CA ASN A 41 3.56 0.56 36.01
C ASN A 41 3.07 -0.56 36.93
N THR A 42 2.55 -0.17 38.09
CA THR A 42 1.78 -0.99 39.02
C THR A 42 0.45 -1.41 38.39
N PRO A 43 0.09 -2.71 38.37
CA PRO A 43 -1.28 -3.12 38.12
C PRO A 43 -2.11 -2.97 39.41
N GLN A 44 -3.03 -2.00 39.42
CA GLN A 44 -4.09 -1.91 40.42
C GLN A 44 -5.16 -2.94 40.06
N ALA A 45 -5.31 -3.98 40.89
CA ALA A 45 -6.42 -4.93 40.77
C ALA A 45 -7.73 -4.21 41.16
N VAL A 46 -8.66 -4.11 40.22
CA VAL A 46 -10.04 -3.69 40.47
C VAL A 46 -10.92 -4.96 40.44
N PRO A 47 -11.69 -5.25 41.50
CA PRO A 47 -12.60 -6.40 41.51
C PRO A 47 -13.71 -6.21 40.46
N SER A 48 -13.86 -7.21 39.59
CA SER A 48 -14.93 -7.28 38.60
C SER A 48 -16.09 -8.09 39.17
N ASP A 49 -17.13 -7.41 39.63
CA ASP A 49 -18.45 -8.00 39.78
C ASP A 49 -19.45 -7.07 39.09
N THR A 50 -19.82 -7.39 37.86
CA THR A 50 -21.09 -6.94 37.27
C THR A 50 -21.52 -7.95 36.23
N THR A 51 -22.37 -8.87 36.67
CA THR A 51 -23.23 -9.72 35.85
C THR A 51 -24.04 -8.84 34.89
N SER A 52 -23.84 -8.97 33.58
CA SER A 52 -24.67 -8.31 32.58
C SER A 52 -25.55 -9.37 31.90
N PRO A 53 -26.90 -9.29 31.99
CA PRO A 53 -27.78 -10.20 31.29
C PRO A 53 -27.81 -9.89 29.78
N LEU A 54 -27.75 -10.94 28.98
CA LEU A 54 -27.88 -10.93 27.53
C LEU A 54 -29.30 -10.48 27.12
N PRO A 55 -29.48 -9.36 26.39
CA PRO A 55 -30.78 -9.04 25.82
C PRO A 55 -31.01 -9.81 24.51
N THR A 56 -32.14 -10.53 24.48
CA THR A 56 -32.71 -11.26 23.33
C THR A 56 -33.02 -10.32 22.14
N PRO A 57 -32.65 -10.64 20.90
CA PRO A 57 -33.16 -9.96 19.71
C PRO A 57 -34.50 -10.59 19.26
N PRO A 58 -35.48 -9.80 18.78
CA PRO A 58 -35.70 -9.83 17.33
C PRO A 58 -36.30 -8.57 16.68
N ALA A 59 -36.09 -8.52 15.36
CA ALA A 59 -36.95 -7.92 14.32
C ALA A 59 -36.97 -6.39 14.18
N ALA A 60 -36.15 -5.88 13.26
CA ALA A 60 -36.59 -5.32 11.98
C ALA A 60 -35.44 -4.48 11.40
N SER A 61 -34.54 -5.14 10.66
CA SER A 61 -33.60 -4.39 9.82
C SER A 61 -34.40 -3.87 8.64
N THR A 62 -34.86 -2.63 8.72
CA THR A 62 -35.24 -1.88 7.52
C THR A 62 -33.97 -1.72 6.72
N GLU A 63 -33.81 -2.57 5.70
CA GLU A 63 -32.73 -2.47 4.72
C GLU A 63 -32.79 -1.05 4.14
N PRO A 64 -31.75 -0.21 4.33
CA PRO A 64 -31.75 1.10 3.71
C PRO A 64 -31.66 0.89 2.20
N THR A 65 -32.73 1.27 1.52
CA THR A 65 -32.80 1.54 0.08
C THR A 65 -31.46 2.11 -0.41
N PRO A 66 -30.85 1.58 -1.49
CA PRO A 66 -29.60 2.13 -2.01
C PRO A 66 -29.86 3.59 -2.39
N SER A 67 -29.28 4.50 -1.62
CA SER A 67 -29.25 5.91 -1.99
C SER A 67 -28.46 5.99 -3.28
N VAL A 68 -29.13 6.41 -4.36
CA VAL A 68 -28.47 6.73 -5.63
C VAL A 68 -27.42 7.79 -5.30
N VAL A 69 -26.15 7.39 -5.25
CA VAL A 69 -25.03 8.30 -5.07
C VAL A 69 -25.02 9.18 -6.30
N SER A 70 -25.61 10.38 -6.18
CA SER A 70 -25.61 11.39 -7.22
C SER A 70 -24.17 11.89 -7.38
N SER A 71 -23.41 11.26 -8.26
CA SER A 71 -22.08 11.71 -8.64
C SER A 71 -22.20 12.90 -9.58
N ASN A 72 -21.61 14.03 -9.21
CA ASN A 72 -21.45 15.20 -10.10
C ASN A 72 -20.36 15.01 -11.17
N LEU A 73 -19.86 13.78 -11.34
CA LEU A 73 -18.83 13.45 -12.33
C LEU A 73 -19.48 13.20 -13.69
N PRO A 74 -18.89 13.69 -14.80
CA PRO A 74 -19.32 13.35 -16.15
C PRO A 74 -19.36 11.83 -16.32
N GLN A 75 -20.44 11.30 -16.89
CA GLN A 75 -20.64 9.85 -17.04
C GLN A 75 -19.53 9.17 -17.87
N GLU A 76 -18.85 9.90 -18.76
CA GLU A 76 -17.72 9.42 -19.53
C GLU A 76 -16.48 9.07 -18.67
N MET A 77 -16.38 9.67 -17.48
CA MET A 77 -15.28 9.41 -16.56
C MET A 77 -15.58 8.25 -15.60
N LEU A 78 -16.81 7.74 -15.60
CA LEU A 78 -17.30 6.74 -14.67
C LEU A 78 -17.06 5.33 -15.20
N VAL A 79 -15.78 4.94 -15.25
CA VAL A 79 -15.36 3.60 -15.68
C VAL A 79 -14.86 2.82 -14.46
N PRO A 80 -15.40 1.64 -14.12
CA PRO A 80 -14.92 0.88 -12.97
C PRO A 80 -13.49 0.39 -13.20
N PHE A 81 -12.71 0.32 -12.11
CA PHE A 81 -11.41 -0.33 -12.16
C PHE A 81 -11.60 -1.83 -12.39
N ARG A 82 -10.83 -2.39 -13.32
CA ARG A 82 -10.87 -3.81 -13.67
C ARG A 82 -9.48 -4.33 -13.97
N LEU A 83 -9.14 -5.47 -13.40
CA LEU A 83 -8.04 -6.30 -13.89
C LEU A 83 -8.55 -7.14 -15.07
N GLU A 84 -7.71 -7.32 -16.09
CA GLU A 84 -7.95 -8.32 -17.11
C GLU A 84 -7.65 -9.71 -16.51
N LYS A 85 -8.68 -10.54 -16.41
CA LYS A 85 -8.64 -11.87 -15.77
C LYS A 85 -8.72 -12.97 -16.83
N PRO A 86 -8.14 -14.16 -16.59
CA PRO A 86 -7.39 -14.54 -15.38
C PRO A 86 -5.96 -13.98 -15.40
N LEU A 87 -5.43 -13.70 -14.22
CA LEU A 87 -3.98 -13.52 -14.02
C LEU A 87 -3.33 -14.88 -13.83
N ARG A 88 -2.23 -15.14 -14.55
CA ARG A 88 -1.53 -16.42 -14.52
C ARG A 88 -0.13 -16.29 -13.95
N ALA A 89 0.34 -17.37 -13.33
CA ALA A 89 1.71 -17.47 -12.89
C ALA A 89 2.65 -17.34 -14.11
N GLY A 90 3.69 -16.52 -13.98
CA GLY A 90 4.62 -16.22 -15.07
C GLY A 90 4.22 -15.03 -15.93
N ASP A 91 3.03 -14.45 -15.76
CA ASP A 91 2.66 -13.20 -16.45
C ASP A 91 3.65 -12.09 -16.07
N THR A 92 4.18 -11.40 -17.07
CA THR A 92 5.10 -10.25 -16.90
C THR A 92 4.41 -8.92 -17.11
N HIS A 93 3.12 -8.93 -17.44
CA HIS A 93 2.33 -7.73 -17.68
C HIS A 93 1.00 -7.84 -16.94
N VAL A 94 0.52 -6.71 -16.41
CA VAL A 94 -0.83 -6.61 -15.84
C VAL A 94 -1.61 -5.58 -16.63
N ARG A 95 -2.75 -6.04 -17.15
CA ARG A 95 -3.65 -5.24 -17.98
C ARG A 95 -4.96 -5.00 -17.28
N GLY A 96 -5.67 -3.97 -17.74
CA GLY A 96 -6.98 -3.67 -17.21
C GLY A 96 -7.53 -2.36 -17.71
N SER A 97 -8.57 -1.90 -17.02
CA SER A 97 -9.26 -0.65 -17.31
C SER A 97 -9.61 0.12 -16.05
N GLY A 98 -9.99 1.38 -16.23
CA GLY A 98 -10.50 2.25 -15.18
C GLY A 98 -10.64 3.69 -15.67
N PRO A 99 -10.83 4.65 -14.76
CA PRO A 99 -11.05 6.04 -15.13
C PRO A 99 -9.82 6.64 -15.81
N PRO A 100 -9.99 7.33 -16.95
CA PRO A 100 -8.86 7.89 -17.69
C PRO A 100 -7.98 8.82 -16.87
N GLY A 101 -6.67 8.68 -17.03
CA GLY A 101 -5.68 9.56 -16.43
C GLY A 101 -5.48 9.37 -14.92
N VAL A 102 -6.07 8.35 -14.29
CA VAL A 102 -5.87 8.04 -12.88
C VAL A 102 -4.53 7.32 -12.66
N PRO A 103 -3.65 7.83 -11.78
CA PRO A 103 -2.48 7.10 -11.30
C PRO A 103 -2.90 5.91 -10.43
N ILE A 104 -2.31 4.75 -10.68
CA ILE A 104 -2.63 3.49 -10.00
C ILE A 104 -1.36 2.79 -9.52
N VAL A 105 -1.54 1.88 -8.58
CA VAL A 105 -0.52 0.94 -8.13
C VAL A 105 -1.10 -0.46 -8.22
N ILE A 106 -0.39 -1.36 -8.88
CA ILE A 106 -0.66 -2.79 -8.82
C ILE A 106 0.10 -3.35 -7.64
N THR A 107 -0.61 -4.04 -6.75
CA THR A 107 -0.08 -4.48 -5.46
C THR A 107 -0.33 -5.96 -5.23
N ASN A 108 0.53 -6.62 -4.47
CA ASN A 108 0.29 -7.94 -3.93
C ASN A 108 -0.43 -7.85 -2.58
N ILE A 109 -1.73 -8.17 -2.57
CA ILE A 109 -2.56 -8.17 -1.37
C ILE A 109 -2.12 -9.25 -0.38
N THR A 110 -1.70 -10.42 -0.88
CA THR A 110 -1.23 -11.53 -0.02
C THR A 110 0.00 -11.13 0.79
N LEU A 111 0.87 -10.28 0.23
CA LEU A 111 2.06 -9.74 0.88
C LEU A 111 1.81 -8.35 1.49
N MET A 112 0.68 -8.18 2.18
CA MET A 112 0.34 -6.95 2.93
C MET A 112 0.28 -5.68 2.06
N GLY A 113 -0.13 -5.81 0.79
CA GLY A 113 -0.25 -4.69 -0.14
C GLY A 113 1.08 -4.21 -0.71
N GLU A 114 2.10 -5.07 -0.78
CA GLU A 114 3.39 -4.76 -1.39
C GLU A 114 3.21 -4.24 -2.83
N PRO A 115 3.74 -3.06 -3.18
CA PRO A 115 3.62 -2.52 -4.53
C PRO A 115 4.50 -3.30 -5.51
N LEU A 116 3.90 -3.75 -6.62
CA LEU A 116 4.61 -4.44 -7.70
C LEU A 116 5.01 -3.49 -8.81
N VAL A 117 4.09 -2.63 -9.24
CA VAL A 117 4.33 -1.63 -10.28
C VAL A 117 3.41 -0.43 -10.12
N TYR A 118 3.91 0.75 -10.47
CA TYR A 118 3.17 2.01 -10.52
C TYR A 118 2.84 2.35 -11.97
N GLY A 119 1.67 2.94 -12.21
CA GLY A 119 1.27 3.32 -13.55
C GLY A 119 0.22 4.42 -13.57
N LYS A 120 -0.24 4.74 -14.77
CA LYS A 120 -1.33 5.67 -15.01
C LYS A 120 -2.25 5.09 -16.07
N ILE A 121 -3.55 5.16 -15.83
CA ILE A 121 -4.54 4.72 -16.81
C ILE A 121 -4.52 5.68 -18.01
N GLY A 122 -4.47 5.12 -19.21
CA GLY A 122 -4.46 5.85 -20.47
C GLY A 122 -5.71 6.68 -20.68
N ALA A 123 -5.65 7.59 -21.66
CA ALA A 123 -6.81 8.41 -22.04
C ALA A 123 -7.97 7.56 -22.62
N ASP A 124 -7.66 6.36 -23.10
CA ASP A 124 -8.60 5.36 -23.59
C ASP A 124 -9.23 4.51 -22.46
N GLY A 125 -8.89 4.79 -21.20
CA GLY A 125 -9.39 4.07 -20.03
C GLY A 125 -8.75 2.70 -19.82
N ARG A 126 -7.62 2.39 -20.49
CA ARG A 126 -6.89 1.13 -20.35
C ARG A 126 -5.49 1.33 -19.77
N PHE A 127 -4.92 0.26 -19.24
CA PHE A 127 -3.51 0.20 -18.86
C PHE A 127 -2.91 -1.17 -19.24
N ASP A 128 -1.61 -1.16 -19.53
CA ASP A 128 -0.76 -2.33 -19.72
C ASP A 128 0.58 -2.01 -19.06
N LEU A 129 0.87 -2.66 -17.93
CA LEU A 129 2.03 -2.35 -17.09
C LEU A 129 2.95 -3.57 -17.03
N GLU A 130 4.20 -3.38 -17.43
CA GLU A 130 5.26 -4.37 -17.30
C GLU A 130 5.67 -4.52 -15.82
N LEU A 131 5.71 -5.76 -15.35
CA LEU A 131 6.15 -6.11 -14.01
C LEU A 131 7.67 -6.31 -13.98
N PRO A 132 8.35 -5.90 -12.89
CA PRO A 132 9.78 -6.18 -12.73
C PRO A 132 10.05 -7.68 -12.55
N ASP A 133 9.13 -8.40 -11.89
CA ASP A 133 9.19 -9.84 -11.67
C ASP A 133 7.88 -10.50 -12.13
N PRO A 134 7.92 -11.72 -12.70
CA PRO A 134 6.71 -12.43 -13.10
C PRO A 134 5.78 -12.74 -11.91
N LEU A 135 4.47 -12.77 -12.15
CA LEU A 135 3.49 -13.14 -11.12
C LEU A 135 3.72 -14.56 -10.60
N GLN A 136 3.56 -14.73 -9.29
CA GLN A 136 3.62 -16.04 -8.64
C GLN A 136 2.21 -16.57 -8.37
N GLU A 137 2.04 -17.89 -8.48
CA GLU A 137 0.78 -18.58 -8.18
C GLU A 137 0.30 -18.30 -6.75
N ASN A 138 -1.01 -18.38 -6.53
CA ASN A 138 -1.67 -18.21 -5.24
C ASN A 138 -1.53 -16.81 -4.60
N TYR A 139 -0.89 -15.86 -5.29
CA TYR A 139 -0.90 -14.47 -4.87
C TYR A 139 -2.20 -13.81 -5.30
N ARG A 140 -2.72 -12.91 -4.46
CA ARG A 140 -3.85 -12.07 -4.83
C ARG A 140 -3.33 -10.69 -5.19
N ILE A 141 -3.57 -10.28 -6.43
CA ILE A 141 -3.16 -8.99 -6.96
C ILE A 141 -4.32 -8.02 -6.86
N GLY A 142 -4.05 -6.77 -6.54
CA GLY A 142 -5.04 -5.70 -6.36
C GLY A 142 -4.67 -4.43 -7.10
N ILE A 143 -5.68 -3.62 -7.42
CA ILE A 143 -5.53 -2.25 -7.91
C ILE A 143 -5.77 -1.29 -6.75
N ALA A 144 -4.78 -0.45 -6.44
CA ALA A 144 -4.90 0.68 -5.51
C ALA A 144 -4.70 2.01 -6.25
N LEU A 145 -5.15 3.11 -5.64
CA LEU A 145 -4.87 4.46 -6.16
C LEU A 145 -3.40 4.83 -5.93
N GLY A 146 -2.79 5.43 -6.94
CA GLY A 146 -1.48 6.07 -6.83
C GLY A 146 -1.57 7.47 -6.22
N ASP A 147 -0.53 8.26 -6.44
CA ASP A 147 -0.55 9.68 -6.07
C ASP A 147 -1.46 10.47 -7.02
N LEU A 148 -2.52 11.05 -6.48
CA LEU A 148 -3.49 11.84 -7.25
C LEU A 148 -3.06 13.31 -7.42
N ALA A 149 -1.93 13.73 -6.81
CA ALA A 149 -1.45 15.10 -6.92
C ALA A 149 -1.27 15.52 -8.39
N GLY A 150 -1.79 16.70 -8.73
CA GLY A 150 -1.71 17.23 -10.10
C GLY A 150 -2.69 16.60 -11.09
N THR A 151 -3.60 15.75 -10.64
CA THR A 151 -4.72 15.22 -11.44
C THR A 151 -6.02 15.97 -11.09
N PRO A 152 -7.06 15.93 -11.95
CA PRO A 152 -8.36 16.48 -11.59
C PRO A 152 -9.12 15.63 -10.55
N TRP A 153 -8.56 14.49 -10.16
CA TRP A 153 -9.19 13.50 -9.30
C TRP A 153 -8.88 13.74 -7.82
N THR A 154 -9.88 13.47 -6.98
CA THR A 154 -9.74 13.47 -5.52
C THR A 154 -10.05 12.08 -4.96
N LYS A 155 -9.66 11.82 -3.70
CA LYS A 155 -9.95 10.53 -3.06
C LYS A 155 -11.46 10.35 -2.84
N GLU A 156 -12.18 11.45 -2.63
CA GLU A 156 -13.61 11.49 -2.42
C GLU A 156 -14.40 10.99 -3.63
N ASP A 157 -13.93 11.28 -4.85
CA ASP A 157 -14.55 10.80 -6.09
C ASP A 157 -14.63 9.27 -6.12
N PHE A 158 -13.57 8.62 -5.66
CA PHE A 158 -13.46 7.17 -5.63
C PHE A 158 -14.13 6.52 -4.42
N ARG A 159 -14.91 7.25 -3.62
CA ARG A 159 -15.83 6.64 -2.64
C ARG A 159 -17.13 6.17 -3.29
N ASN A 160 -17.37 6.56 -4.55
CA ASN A 160 -18.51 6.09 -5.32
C ASN A 160 -18.33 4.60 -5.70
N PRO A 161 -19.24 3.71 -5.29
CA PRO A 161 -19.17 2.29 -5.61
C PRO A 161 -19.18 1.97 -7.12
N LEU A 162 -19.58 2.91 -7.98
CA LEU A 162 -19.55 2.74 -9.43
C LEU A 162 -18.12 2.63 -9.99
N PHE A 163 -17.09 3.02 -9.22
CA PHE A 163 -15.71 2.76 -9.58
C PHE A 163 -15.21 1.36 -9.18
N TYR A 164 -15.98 0.61 -8.39
CA TYR A 164 -15.52 -0.66 -7.83
C TYR A 164 -15.66 -1.79 -8.85
N GLY A 165 -14.60 -2.58 -9.00
CA GLY A 165 -14.57 -3.82 -9.77
C GLY A 165 -15.27 -4.98 -9.06
N ASP A 166 -15.30 -6.15 -9.69
CA ASP A 166 -16.06 -7.30 -9.18
C ASP A 166 -15.53 -7.82 -7.85
N GLU A 167 -14.21 -7.82 -7.68
CA GLU A 167 -13.56 -8.30 -6.46
C GLU A 167 -12.90 -7.15 -5.71
N ALA A 168 -13.54 -5.98 -5.71
CA ALA A 168 -13.16 -4.88 -4.84
C ALA A 168 -13.25 -5.31 -3.37
N GLN A 169 -12.25 -4.95 -2.56
CA GLN A 169 -12.21 -5.38 -1.18
C GLN A 169 -11.42 -4.43 -0.27
N THR A 170 -11.87 -4.34 0.97
CA THR A 170 -11.10 -3.72 2.06
C THR A 170 -10.34 -4.80 2.80
N VAL A 171 -9.02 -4.65 2.88
CA VAL A 171 -8.16 -5.53 3.67
C VAL A 171 -7.72 -4.78 4.94
N PRO A 172 -8.10 -5.27 6.14
CA PRO A 172 -7.76 -4.61 7.39
C PRO A 172 -6.25 -4.34 7.51
N LYS A 173 -5.90 -3.12 7.91
CA LYS A 173 -4.52 -2.61 8.06
C LYS A 173 -3.69 -2.54 6.77
N VAL A 174 -4.22 -2.96 5.62
CA VAL A 174 -3.54 -2.86 4.33
C VAL A 174 -4.14 -1.73 3.49
N GLY A 175 -5.45 -1.74 3.27
CA GLY A 175 -6.12 -0.69 2.49
C GLY A 175 -7.35 -1.17 1.74
N PHE A 176 -7.84 -0.32 0.84
CA PHE A 176 -8.92 -0.63 -0.09
C PHE A 176 -8.36 -0.91 -1.48
N PHE A 177 -8.83 -1.97 -2.11
CA PHE A 177 -8.48 -2.36 -3.47
C PHE A 177 -9.72 -2.30 -4.35
N TYR A 178 -9.61 -1.58 -5.47
CA TYR A 178 -10.72 -1.27 -6.36
C TYR A 178 -11.11 -2.46 -7.24
N ASP A 179 -10.18 -3.36 -7.52
CA ASP A 179 -10.45 -4.71 -8.00
C ASP A 179 -9.30 -5.61 -7.52
N SER A 180 -9.52 -6.91 -7.54
CA SER A 180 -8.47 -7.88 -7.25
C SER A 180 -8.67 -9.17 -8.02
N SER A 181 -7.63 -10.00 -8.09
CA SER A 181 -7.73 -11.35 -8.66
C SER A 181 -6.71 -12.26 -8.01
N LEU A 182 -7.08 -13.52 -7.81
CA LEU A 182 -6.11 -14.57 -7.52
C LEU A 182 -5.31 -14.90 -8.79
N VAL A 183 -4.01 -15.12 -8.64
CA VAL A 183 -3.14 -15.66 -9.69
C VAL A 183 -3.29 -17.17 -9.71
N ILE A 184 -3.75 -17.68 -10.85
CA ILE A 184 -3.88 -19.12 -11.08
C ILE A 184 -2.63 -19.67 -11.77
N PRO A 185 -2.33 -20.97 -11.62
CA PRO A 185 -1.24 -21.62 -12.36
C PRO A 185 -1.47 -21.64 -13.89
#